data_AF-A0A1M7Z578-F1
#
_entry.id   AF-A0A1M7Z578-F1
#
_cell.length_a   1.000
_cell.length_b   1.000
_cell.length_c   1.000
_cell.angle_alpha   90.00
_cell.angle_beta   90.00
_cell.angle_gamma   90.00
#
_symmetry.space_group_name_H-M   'P 1'
#
loop_
_entity.id
_entity.type
_entity.pdbx_description
1 polymer ?
#
loop_
_entity_poly.entity_id
_entity_poly.type
_entity_poly.pdbx_seq_one_letter_code
_entity_poly.pdbx_strand_id
1 'polypeptide(L)'
;MESDAASGAEGHGATTEMDATQAGAGHGDAAHTTGHTEVPGGKNAFPPFEPAAFPSQLFWLAITFGALFLIMKRSIAPRIGTILEERRDRIVGDLAEADRLREETDAVIAAYEAELKAARRHATSLAEERRTTAAAELAAKRAEVEADLAAKLSEAEARIETIKQRALSEVNTIATDTAVAVIERVAPISVDPAEVASAVSAVRSGN
;
A
#
# COMPACT_ATOMS: atom_id res chain seq x y z
N MET A 1 27.80 -11.04 32.38
CA MET A 1 27.47 -9.65 32.74
C MET A 1 25.97 -9.54 32.58
N GLU A 2 25.10 -9.55 33.59
CA GLU A 2 25.12 -9.44 35.06
C GLU A 2 24.08 -10.47 35.57
N SER A 3 24.37 -11.41 36.46
CA SER A 3 24.56 -11.34 37.92
C SER A 3 23.35 -10.80 38.70
N ASP A 4 22.63 -11.75 39.31
CA ASP A 4 21.91 -11.71 40.59
C ASP A 4 20.80 -10.68 40.86
N ALA A 5 19.57 -11.18 40.92
CA ALA A 5 18.47 -10.59 41.68
C ALA A 5 17.97 -11.61 42.71
N ALA A 6 18.67 -11.66 43.84
CA ALA A 6 18.24 -12.29 45.10
C ALA A 6 18.02 -11.14 46.10
N SER A 7 16.83 -10.99 46.68
CA SER A 7 16.48 -11.56 47.99
C SER A 7 16.43 -10.47 49.06
N GLY A 8 15.49 -10.62 50.00
CA GLY A 8 15.69 -10.15 51.36
C GLY A 8 15.09 -8.80 51.70
N ALA A 9 13.78 -8.80 51.97
CA ALA A 9 13.21 -7.88 52.93
C ALA A 9 13.75 -8.23 54.33
N GLU A 10 14.55 -7.35 54.92
CA GLU A 10 14.87 -7.40 56.35
C GLU A 10 14.84 -5.98 56.94
N GLY A 11 14.02 -5.81 57.97
CA GLY A 11 14.08 -4.68 58.88
C GLY A 11 15.13 -4.91 59.95
N HIS A 12 15.78 -3.82 60.36
CA HIS A 12 16.47 -3.58 61.63
C HIS A 12 16.46 -2.03 61.73
N GLY A 13 16.00 -1.36 62.79
CA GLY A 13 16.16 -1.68 64.20
C GLY A 13 17.21 -0.74 64.78
N ALA A 14 16.76 0.40 65.34
CA ALA A 14 17.40 1.18 66.42
C ALA A 14 18.82 1.75 66.12
N THR A 15 19.36 2.84 66.66
CA THR A 15 19.12 3.78 67.76
C THR A 15 19.97 5.02 67.43
N THR A 16 19.68 6.15 68.09
CA THR A 16 20.63 6.87 68.97
C THR A 16 20.41 8.37 68.93
N GLU A 17 20.13 8.86 70.13
CA GLU A 17 19.86 10.20 70.61
C GLU A 17 21.06 11.16 70.48
N MET A 18 20.76 12.46 70.52
CA MET A 18 21.55 13.50 71.22
C MET A 18 20.62 14.73 71.35
N ASP A 19 20.04 14.99 72.51
CA ASP A 19 20.64 15.50 73.76
C ASP A 19 20.48 17.03 73.85
N ALA A 20 19.78 17.44 74.91
CA ALA A 20 20.17 18.54 75.81
C ALA A 20 18.96 18.95 76.67
N THR A 21 18.68 18.15 77.71
CA THR A 21 17.97 18.64 78.90
C THR A 21 18.95 18.58 80.05
N GLN A 22 19.39 19.75 80.52
CA GLN A 22 20.13 19.87 81.76
C GLN A 22 19.46 20.88 82.71
N ALA A 23 18.98 20.29 83.80
CA ALA A 23 19.02 20.74 85.20
C ALA A 23 18.62 22.17 85.58
N GLY A 24 17.62 22.22 86.47
CA GLY A 24 17.96 22.41 87.88
C GLY A 24 17.30 23.56 88.62
N ALA A 25 16.99 23.26 89.88
CA ALA A 25 16.66 24.15 90.99
C ALA A 25 15.21 24.66 91.10
N GLY A 26 14.50 24.06 92.05
CA GLY A 26 13.31 24.65 92.65
C GLY A 26 13.62 25.61 93.80
N HIS A 27 12.61 26.41 94.11
CA HIS A 27 12.29 27.24 95.28
C HIS A 27 11.66 28.50 94.69
N GLY A 28 10.47 28.94 95.06
CA GLY A 28 9.85 28.91 96.36
C GLY A 28 9.19 30.27 96.50
N ASP A 29 7.91 30.25 96.80
CA ASP A 29 7.13 31.32 97.44
C ASP A 29 7.24 32.76 96.89
N ALA A 30 6.17 33.22 96.24
CA ALA A 30 5.79 34.63 96.28
C ALA A 30 4.30 34.75 95.94
N ALA A 31 3.51 34.88 97.00
CA ALA A 31 2.20 35.49 96.97
C ALA A 31 2.23 36.79 96.14
N HIS A 32 1.34 36.91 95.16
CA HIS A 32 0.93 38.22 94.68
C HIS A 32 -0.59 38.23 94.44
N THR A 33 -1.28 38.58 95.53
CA THR A 33 -2.39 39.54 95.56
C THR A 33 -3.45 39.42 94.47
N THR A 34 -4.62 38.93 94.87
CA THR A 34 -5.91 39.33 94.34
C THR A 34 -6.04 40.86 94.44
N GLY A 35 -5.60 41.57 93.40
CA GLY A 35 -5.74 43.01 93.24
C GLY A 35 -7.14 43.35 92.75
N HIS A 36 -7.77 44.30 93.43
CA HIS A 36 -9.19 44.59 93.36
C HIS A 36 -9.60 45.32 92.07
N THR A 37 -10.89 45.18 91.78
CA THR A 37 -11.63 46.00 90.83
C THR A 37 -11.75 47.42 91.36
N GLU A 38 -11.09 48.36 90.70
CA GLU A 38 -11.57 49.74 90.56
C GLU A 38 -11.28 50.20 89.13
N VAL A 39 -12.31 50.23 88.29
CA VAL A 39 -12.34 51.05 87.08
C VAL A 39 -13.38 52.16 87.33
N PRO A 40 -12.94 53.42 87.51
CA PRO A 40 -13.84 54.55 87.52
C PRO A 40 -14.40 54.75 86.12
N GLY A 41 -15.68 55.12 86.03
CA GLY A 41 -16.46 55.17 84.79
C GLY A 41 -15.75 55.89 83.63
N GLY A 42 -15.50 55.13 82.56
CA GLY A 42 -15.02 55.59 81.26
C GLY A 42 -15.18 54.46 80.25
N LYS A 43 -15.85 54.73 79.13
CA LYS A 43 -16.29 53.76 78.12
C LYS A 43 -15.10 53.12 77.38
N ASN A 44 -14.46 52.10 77.94
CA ASN A 44 -13.36 51.40 77.25
C ASN A 44 -13.83 50.01 76.84
N ALA A 45 -14.08 49.87 75.53
CA ALA A 45 -14.46 48.63 74.87
C ALA A 45 -13.26 47.67 74.82
N PHE A 46 -13.55 46.38 74.61
CA PHE A 46 -12.57 45.30 74.50
C PHE A 46 -11.42 45.70 73.54
N PRO A 47 -10.13 45.63 73.94
CA PRO A 47 -9.01 46.21 73.19
C PRO A 47 -8.83 45.74 71.72
N PRO A 48 -9.19 44.52 71.28
CA PRO A 48 -9.11 44.16 69.86
C PRO A 48 -10.27 44.72 69.01
N PHE A 49 -11.25 45.40 69.61
CA PHE A 49 -12.42 45.98 68.93
C PHE A 49 -12.55 47.50 69.16
N GLU A 50 -11.44 48.20 69.44
CA GLU A 50 -11.49 49.66 69.47
C GLU A 50 -11.60 50.25 68.05
N PRO A 51 -12.69 50.98 67.71
CA PRO A 51 -12.95 51.51 66.37
C PRO A 51 -11.86 52.46 65.85
N ALA A 52 -11.02 53.00 66.73
CA ALA A 52 -9.97 53.96 66.41
C ALA A 52 -8.76 53.35 65.65
N ALA A 53 -8.50 52.04 65.80
CA ALA A 53 -7.36 51.37 65.13
C ALA A 53 -7.70 50.86 63.71
N PHE A 54 -8.99 50.65 63.40
CA PHE A 54 -9.44 50.12 62.11
C PHE A 54 -9.09 51.01 60.91
N PRO A 55 -9.19 52.36 60.95
CA PRO A 55 -8.84 53.19 59.82
C PRO A 55 -7.36 53.06 59.39
N SER A 56 -6.43 52.96 60.34
CA SER A 56 -5.01 52.78 60.03
C SER A 56 -4.73 51.39 59.45
N GLN A 57 -5.36 50.34 60.00
CA GLN A 57 -5.24 48.99 59.46
C GLN A 57 -5.83 48.88 58.05
N LEU A 58 -6.99 49.50 57.81
CA LEU A 58 -7.61 49.56 56.49
C LEU A 58 -6.80 50.37 55.49
N PHE A 59 -6.17 51.47 55.93
CA PHE A 59 -5.28 52.26 55.08
C PHE A 59 -4.05 51.44 54.64
N TRP A 60 -3.38 50.76 55.57
CA TRP A 60 -2.23 49.92 55.22
C TRP A 60 -2.64 48.67 54.44
N LEU A 61 -3.79 48.07 54.75
CA LEU A 61 -4.39 47.01 53.96
C LEU A 61 -4.65 47.49 52.52
N ALA A 62 -5.21 48.68 52.33
CA ALA A 62 -5.51 49.22 51.02
C ALA A 62 -4.24 49.47 50.19
N ILE A 63 -3.16 49.98 50.80
CA ILE A 63 -1.91 50.19 50.07
C ILE A 63 -1.22 48.86 49.77
N THR A 64 -1.12 47.92 50.72
CA THR A 64 -0.48 46.61 50.49
C THR A 64 -1.27 45.77 49.48
N PHE A 65 -2.61 45.74 49.60
CA PHE A 65 -3.50 45.09 48.64
C PHE A 65 -3.43 45.77 47.27
N GLY A 66 -3.39 47.11 47.22
CA GLY A 66 -3.22 47.86 45.98
C GLY A 66 -1.89 47.56 45.29
N ALA A 67 -0.79 47.51 46.04
CA ALA A 67 0.53 47.14 45.54
C ALA A 67 0.52 45.69 45.00
N LEU A 68 -0.05 44.74 45.75
CA LEU A 68 -0.21 43.36 45.30
C LEU A 68 -1.08 43.25 44.05
N PHE A 69 -2.19 43.99 43.98
CA PHE A 69 -3.08 44.03 42.83
C PHE A 69 -2.37 44.57 41.59
N LEU A 70 -1.57 45.63 41.72
CA LEU A 70 -0.78 46.17 40.62
C LEU A 70 0.25 45.13 40.11
N ILE A 71 0.91 44.40 41.01
CA ILE A 71 1.84 43.32 40.64
C ILE A 71 1.09 42.19 39.91
N MET A 72 -0.06 41.76 40.44
CA MET A 72 -0.86 40.69 39.82
C MET A 72 -1.38 41.09 38.44
N LYS A 73 -1.90 42.31 38.29
CA LYS A 73 -2.35 42.87 37.01
C LYS A 73 -1.21 42.97 36.01
N ARG A 74 -0.02 43.40 36.45
CA ARG A 74 1.11 43.67 35.55
C ARG A 74 1.93 42.44 35.21
N SER A 75 1.97 41.41 36.06
CA SER A 75 2.87 40.27 35.91
C SER A 75 2.17 38.92 35.79
N ILE A 76 1.10 38.67 36.55
CA ILE A 76 0.44 37.35 36.56
C ILE A 76 -0.55 37.24 35.41
N ALA A 77 -1.38 38.26 35.20
CA ALA A 77 -2.33 38.29 34.08
C ALA A 77 -1.69 38.11 32.69
N PRO A 78 -0.59 38.82 32.33
CA PRO A 78 0.04 38.59 31.03
C PRO A 78 0.68 37.21 30.91
N ARG A 79 1.26 36.65 31.98
CA ARG A 79 1.87 35.30 31.95
C ARG A 79 0.86 34.19 31.67
N ILE A 80 -0.34 34.29 32.23
CA ILE A 80 -1.42 33.32 31.97
C ILE A 80 -1.95 33.50 30.54
N GLY A 81 -2.09 34.75 30.09
CA GLY A 81 -2.48 35.08 28.72
C GLY A 81 -1.51 34.49 27.68
N THR A 82 -0.19 34.63 27.88
CA THR A 82 0.81 34.10 26.94
C THR A 82 0.77 32.58 26.84
N ILE A 83 0.58 31.87 27.97
CA ILE A 83 0.51 30.40 27.95
C ILE A 83 -0.77 29.92 27.24
N LEU A 84 -1.88 30.62 27.46
CA LEU A 84 -3.14 30.26 26.80
C LEU A 84 -3.07 30.49 25.30
N GLU A 85 -2.48 31.61 24.88
CA GLU A 85 -2.28 31.90 23.46
C GLU A 85 -1.32 30.89 22.82
N GLU A 86 -0.18 30.57 23.46
CA GLU A 86 0.77 29.57 22.93
C GLU A 86 0.11 28.19 22.74
N ARG A 87 -0.74 27.76 23.69
CA ARG A 87 -1.50 26.51 23.56
C ARG A 87 -2.53 26.59 22.44
N ARG A 88 -3.25 27.70 22.33
CA ARG A 88 -4.22 27.91 21.27
C ARG A 88 -3.56 27.88 19.91
N ASP A 89 -2.45 28.61 19.74
CA ASP A 89 -1.68 28.67 18.52
C ASP A 89 -1.13 27.29 18.14
N ARG A 90 -0.64 26.53 19.13
CA ARG A 90 -0.21 25.14 18.91
C ARG A 90 -1.37 24.26 18.43
N ILE A 91 -2.52 24.30 19.09
CA ILE A 91 -3.68 23.50 18.70
C ILE A 91 -4.17 23.87 17.29
N VAL A 92 -4.22 25.17 16.99
CA VAL A 92 -4.62 25.65 15.65
C VAL A 92 -3.60 25.23 14.61
N GLY A 93 -2.30 25.31 14.91
CA GLY A 93 -1.23 24.85 14.04
C GLY A 93 -1.28 23.34 13.79
N ASP A 94 -1.45 22.55 14.85
CA ASP A 94 -1.56 21.09 14.78
C ASP A 94 -2.81 20.67 13.99
N LEU A 95 -3.94 21.36 14.18
CA LEU A 95 -5.17 21.10 13.43
C LEU A 95 -5.00 21.47 11.94
N ALA A 96 -4.41 22.62 11.64
CA ALA A 96 -4.16 23.05 10.27
C ALA A 96 -3.21 22.10 9.54
N GLU A 97 -2.16 21.62 10.23
CA GLU A 97 -1.23 20.65 9.66
C GLU A 97 -1.92 19.28 9.49
N ALA A 98 -2.74 18.84 10.44
CA ALA A 98 -3.52 17.61 10.30
C ALA A 98 -4.49 17.67 9.12
N ASP A 99 -5.18 18.80 8.92
CA ASP A 99 -6.08 19.02 7.78
C ASP A 99 -5.29 19.03 6.46
N ARG A 100 -4.13 19.70 6.42
CA ARG A 100 -3.23 19.69 5.25
C ARG A 100 -2.77 18.29 4.89
N LEU A 101 -2.31 17.50 5.87
CA LEU A 101 -1.89 16.12 5.65
C LEU A 101 -3.05 15.24 5.19
N ARG A 102 -4.25 15.49 5.70
CA ARG A 102 -5.46 14.78 5.27
C ARG A 102 -5.79 15.10 3.81
N GLU A 103 -5.79 16.38 3.43
CA GLU A 103 -6.03 16.81 2.04
C GLU A 103 -4.98 16.24 1.08
N GLU A 104 -3.69 16.26 1.47
CA GLU A 104 -2.62 15.64 0.68
C GLU A 104 -2.82 14.14 0.53
N THR A 105 -3.20 13.44 1.61
CA THR A 105 -3.47 11.99 1.57
C THR A 105 -4.66 11.68 0.68
N ASP A 106 -5.76 12.42 0.81
CA ASP A 106 -6.96 12.25 -0.01
C ASP A 106 -6.64 12.51 -1.50
N ALA A 107 -5.82 13.51 -1.80
CA ALA A 107 -5.34 13.79 -3.16
C ALA A 107 -4.46 12.66 -3.72
N VAL A 108 -3.54 12.11 -2.91
CA VAL A 108 -2.69 10.98 -3.30
C VAL A 108 -3.52 9.73 -3.53
N ILE A 109 -4.51 9.44 -2.68
CA ILE A 109 -5.43 8.31 -2.85
C ILE A 109 -6.21 8.48 -4.16
N ALA A 110 -6.78 9.65 -4.41
CA ALA A 110 -7.52 9.92 -5.64
C ALA A 110 -6.65 9.75 -6.89
N ALA A 111 -5.40 10.25 -6.86
CA ALA A 111 -4.45 10.09 -7.95
C ALA A 111 -4.07 8.61 -8.16
N TYR A 112 -3.81 7.87 -7.08
CA TYR A 112 -3.48 6.45 -7.13
C TYR A 112 -4.63 5.60 -7.69
N GLU A 113 -5.87 5.86 -7.26
CA GLU A 113 -7.06 5.19 -7.78
C GLU A 113 -7.30 5.50 -9.26
N ALA A 114 -7.09 6.76 -9.66
CA ALA A 114 -7.18 7.19 -11.06
C ALA A 114 -6.14 6.47 -11.92
N GLU A 115 -4.89 6.38 -11.47
CA GLU A 115 -3.80 5.68 -12.16
C GLU A 115 -4.08 4.19 -12.26
N LEU A 116 -4.54 3.55 -11.18
CA LEU A 116 -4.90 2.13 -11.19
C LEU A 116 -6.04 1.84 -12.19
N LYS A 117 -7.03 2.74 -12.26
CA LYS A 117 -8.13 2.65 -13.22
C LYS A 117 -7.65 2.86 -14.66
N ALA A 118 -6.75 3.82 -14.88
CA ALA A 118 -6.15 4.07 -16.19
C ALA A 118 -5.32 2.85 -16.65
N ALA A 119 -4.45 2.33 -15.78
CA ALA A 119 -3.64 1.14 -16.05
C ALA A 119 -4.49 -0.08 -16.38
N ARG A 120 -5.57 -0.34 -15.62
CA ARG A 120 -6.52 -1.43 -15.91
C ARG A 120 -7.19 -1.26 -17.27
N ARG A 121 -7.68 -0.05 -17.58
CA ARG A 121 -8.29 0.25 -18.89
C ARG A 121 -7.30 0.05 -20.03
N HIS A 122 -6.07 0.55 -19.87
CA HIS A 122 -5.02 0.40 -20.86
C HIS A 122 -4.65 -1.08 -21.07
N ALA A 123 -4.51 -1.86 -19.99
CA ALA A 123 -4.25 -3.30 -20.08
C ALA A 123 -5.38 -4.06 -20.81
N THR A 124 -6.65 -3.76 -20.50
CA THR A 124 -7.79 -4.36 -21.21
C THR A 124 -7.80 -3.97 -22.69
N SER A 125 -7.61 -2.69 -23.00
CA SER A 125 -7.54 -2.21 -24.39
C SER A 125 -6.41 -2.88 -25.17
N LEU A 126 -5.22 -2.96 -24.57
CA LEU A 126 -4.06 -3.61 -25.18
C LEU A 126 -4.29 -5.11 -25.37
N ALA A 127 -4.92 -5.78 -24.41
CA ALA A 127 -5.25 -7.20 -24.54
C ALA A 127 -6.21 -7.45 -25.70
N GLU A 128 -7.24 -6.61 -25.86
CA GLU A 128 -8.17 -6.70 -26.98
C GLU A 128 -7.48 -6.40 -28.32
N GLU A 129 -6.68 -5.34 -28.41
CA GLU A 129 -5.91 -4.99 -29.61
C GLU A 129 -4.96 -6.12 -30.03
N ARG A 130 -4.26 -6.73 -29.07
CA ARG A 130 -3.37 -7.86 -29.33
C ARG A 130 -4.14 -9.10 -29.77
N ARG A 131 -5.31 -9.37 -29.19
CA ARG A 131 -6.19 -10.47 -29.63
C ARG A 131 -6.67 -10.26 -31.06
N THR A 132 -7.14 -9.06 -31.40
CA THR A 132 -7.61 -8.74 -32.75
C THR A 132 -6.48 -8.83 -33.76
N THR A 133 -5.31 -8.28 -33.44
CA THR A 133 -4.14 -8.33 -34.32
C THR A 133 -3.63 -9.76 -34.51
N ALA A 134 -3.51 -10.53 -33.43
CA ALA A 134 -3.09 -11.93 -33.51
C ALA A 134 -4.09 -12.80 -34.30
N ALA A 135 -5.39 -12.57 -34.14
CA ALA A 135 -6.42 -13.27 -34.91
C ALA A 135 -6.32 -12.93 -36.41
N ALA A 136 -6.09 -11.66 -36.75
CA ALA A 136 -5.90 -11.22 -38.13
C ALA A 136 -4.62 -11.81 -38.75
N GLU A 137 -3.50 -11.79 -38.04
CA GLU A 137 -2.24 -12.40 -38.48
C GLU A 137 -2.39 -13.91 -38.67
N LEU A 138 -3.09 -14.60 -37.77
CA LEU A 138 -3.35 -16.03 -37.88
C LEU A 138 -4.23 -16.35 -39.09
N ALA A 139 -5.28 -15.55 -39.34
CA ALA A 139 -6.12 -15.70 -40.53
C ALA A 139 -5.32 -15.48 -41.82
N ALA A 140 -4.46 -14.46 -41.86
CA ALA A 140 -3.60 -14.19 -43.01
C ALA A 140 -2.62 -15.33 -43.28
N LYS A 141 -1.91 -15.80 -42.24
CA LYS A 141 -0.99 -16.94 -42.36
C LYS A 141 -1.69 -18.23 -42.76
N ARG A 142 -2.91 -18.48 -42.25
CA ARG A 142 -3.71 -19.64 -42.67
C ARG A 142 -4.08 -19.56 -44.14
N ALA A 143 -4.54 -18.41 -44.61
CA ALA A 143 -4.88 -18.20 -46.02
C ALA A 143 -3.65 -18.39 -46.94
N GLU A 144 -2.47 -17.89 -46.53
CA GLU A 144 -1.21 -18.11 -47.24
C GLU A 144 -0.85 -19.60 -47.32
N VAL A 145 -0.89 -20.31 -46.19
CA VAL A 145 -0.58 -21.75 -46.14
C VAL A 145 -1.59 -22.57 -46.94
N GLU A 146 -2.88 -22.23 -46.89
CA GLU A 146 -3.92 -22.88 -47.67
C GLU A 146 -3.72 -22.66 -49.18
N ALA A 147 -3.34 -21.44 -49.60
CA ALA A 147 -3.01 -21.15 -50.99
C ALA A 147 -1.77 -21.93 -51.47
N ASP A 148 -0.71 -21.97 -50.66
CA ASP A 148 0.50 -22.74 -50.93
C ASP A 148 0.21 -24.24 -51.03
N LEU A 149 -0.65 -24.76 -50.14
CA LEU A 149 -1.05 -26.15 -50.15
C LEU A 149 -1.88 -26.49 -51.39
N ALA A 150 -2.82 -25.63 -51.76
CA ALA A 150 -3.61 -25.79 -52.98
C ALA A 150 -2.73 -25.79 -54.24
N ALA A 151 -1.73 -24.91 -54.31
CA ALA A 151 -0.77 -24.87 -55.40
C ALA A 151 0.05 -26.16 -55.49
N LYS A 152 0.59 -26.65 -54.35
CA LYS A 152 1.34 -27.91 -54.29
C LYS A 152 0.49 -29.12 -54.65
N LEU A 153 -0.78 -29.13 -54.24
CA LEU A 153 -1.72 -30.19 -54.56
C LEU A 153 -1.99 -30.23 -56.07
N SER A 154 -2.27 -29.08 -56.68
CA SER A 154 -2.45 -28.97 -58.13
C SER A 154 -1.20 -29.41 -58.92
N GLU A 155 0.00 -29.03 -58.47
CA GLU A 155 1.26 -29.47 -59.08
C GLU A 155 1.45 -30.99 -58.94
N ALA A 156 1.12 -31.56 -57.79
CA ALA A 156 1.18 -33.01 -57.56
C ALA A 156 0.18 -33.77 -58.46
N GLU A 157 -1.06 -33.28 -58.58
CA GLU A 157 -2.07 -33.84 -59.47
C GLU A 157 -1.62 -33.81 -60.95
N ALA A 158 -1.06 -32.70 -61.41
CA ALA A 158 -0.52 -32.59 -62.77
C ALA A 158 0.66 -33.56 -63.01
N ARG A 159 1.54 -33.73 -62.01
CA ARG A 159 2.63 -34.73 -62.07
C ARG A 159 2.08 -36.16 -62.13
N ILE A 160 1.09 -36.49 -61.32
CA ILE A 160 0.45 -37.81 -61.30
C ILE A 160 -0.18 -38.11 -62.66
N GLU A 161 -0.91 -37.17 -63.24
CA GLU A 161 -1.53 -37.36 -64.56
C GLU A 161 -0.46 -37.55 -65.65
N THR A 162 0.62 -36.78 -65.61
CA THR A 162 1.75 -36.95 -66.54
C THR A 162 2.42 -38.33 -66.40
N ILE A 163 2.65 -38.80 -65.17
CA ILE A 163 3.22 -40.13 -64.92
C ILE A 163 2.27 -41.22 -65.39
N LYS A 164 0.96 -41.07 -65.14
CA LYS A 164 -0.07 -42.00 -65.58
C LYS A 164 -0.12 -42.11 -67.10
N GLN A 165 -0.12 -40.98 -67.81
CA GLN A 165 -0.11 -40.97 -69.28
C GLN A 165 1.17 -41.65 -69.83
N ARG A 166 2.33 -41.37 -69.23
CA ARG A 166 3.58 -42.02 -69.62
C ARG A 166 3.55 -43.53 -69.38
N ALA A 167 3.12 -43.97 -68.19
CA ALA A 167 3.00 -45.39 -67.86
C ALA A 167 2.03 -46.12 -68.80
N LEU A 168 0.88 -45.50 -69.11
CA LEU A 168 -0.06 -46.06 -70.09
C LEU A 168 0.56 -46.15 -71.49
N SER A 169 1.37 -45.17 -71.90
CA SER A 169 2.11 -45.21 -73.17
C SER A 169 3.15 -46.34 -73.18
N GLU A 170 3.97 -46.46 -72.14
CA GLU A 170 4.99 -47.50 -71.99
C GLU A 170 4.37 -48.90 -72.02
N VAL A 171 3.22 -49.10 -71.38
CA VAL A 171 2.47 -50.37 -71.45
C VAL A 171 2.03 -50.70 -72.88
N ASN A 172 1.59 -49.71 -73.68
CA ASN A 172 1.23 -49.97 -75.08
C ASN A 172 2.45 -50.38 -75.91
N THR A 173 3.60 -49.74 -75.69
CA THR A 173 4.85 -50.10 -76.36
C THR A 173 5.25 -51.53 -75.98
N ILE A 174 5.31 -51.85 -74.69
CA ILE A 174 5.66 -53.20 -74.21
C ILE A 174 4.70 -54.26 -74.74
N ALA A 175 3.39 -53.97 -74.76
CA ALA A 175 2.39 -54.90 -75.29
C ALA A 175 2.56 -55.15 -76.80
N THR A 176 2.86 -54.10 -77.57
CA THR A 176 3.12 -54.21 -79.02
C THR A 176 4.40 -55.00 -79.27
N ASP A 177 5.49 -54.67 -78.58
CA ASP A 177 6.78 -55.35 -78.72
C ASP A 177 6.66 -56.84 -78.35
N THR A 178 5.93 -57.14 -77.26
CA THR A 178 5.69 -58.52 -76.82
C THR A 178 4.81 -59.27 -77.84
N ALA A 179 3.78 -58.64 -78.39
CA ALA A 179 2.92 -59.26 -79.40
C ALA A 179 3.70 -59.58 -80.68
N VAL A 180 4.55 -58.67 -81.16
CA VAL A 180 5.45 -58.90 -82.30
C VAL A 180 6.38 -60.08 -82.01
N ALA A 181 7.06 -60.09 -80.86
CA ALA A 181 7.97 -61.16 -80.48
C ALA A 181 7.28 -62.54 -80.36
N VAL A 182 6.03 -62.58 -79.90
CA VAL A 182 5.23 -63.82 -79.85
C VAL A 182 4.87 -64.29 -81.26
N ILE A 183 4.45 -63.39 -82.15
CA ILE A 183 4.09 -63.74 -83.54
C ILE A 183 5.30 -64.30 -84.29
N GLU A 184 6.46 -63.64 -84.20
CA GLU A 184 7.71 -64.10 -84.83
C GLU A 184 8.13 -65.50 -84.37
N ARG A 185 7.82 -65.86 -83.12
CA ARG A 185 8.18 -67.15 -82.53
C ARG A 185 7.20 -68.27 -82.88
N VAL A 186 5.94 -67.96 -83.18
CA VAL A 186 4.86 -68.94 -83.40
C VAL A 186 4.54 -69.14 -84.88
N ALA A 187 4.66 -68.11 -85.71
CA ALA A 187 4.34 -68.16 -87.13
C ALA A 187 5.52 -67.62 -87.97
N PRO A 188 6.04 -68.38 -88.96
CA PRO A 188 7.12 -67.92 -89.84
C PRO A 188 6.61 -66.96 -90.93
N ILE A 189 5.95 -65.89 -90.51
CA ILE A 189 5.40 -64.82 -91.36
C ILE A 189 5.88 -63.49 -90.79
N SER A 190 6.44 -62.63 -91.64
CA SER A 190 6.83 -61.27 -91.25
C SER A 190 5.58 -60.39 -91.28
N VAL A 191 5.22 -59.83 -90.14
CA VAL A 191 4.06 -58.93 -89.99
C VAL A 191 4.56 -57.51 -89.76
N ASP A 192 3.91 -56.53 -90.37
CA ASP A 192 4.25 -55.12 -90.18
C ASP A 192 3.97 -54.69 -88.73
N PRO A 193 4.96 -54.14 -88.00
CA PRO A 193 4.76 -53.61 -86.65
C PRO A 193 3.63 -52.59 -86.54
N ALA A 194 3.35 -51.82 -87.60
CA ALA A 194 2.25 -50.85 -87.63
C ALA A 194 0.87 -51.53 -87.57
N GLU A 195 0.74 -52.69 -88.20
CA GLU A 195 -0.52 -53.44 -88.25
C GLU A 195 -0.81 -54.09 -86.88
N VAL A 196 0.23 -54.64 -86.23
CA VAL A 196 0.16 -55.18 -84.86
C VAL A 196 -0.19 -54.09 -83.84
N ALA A 197 0.40 -52.90 -83.94
CA ALA A 197 0.07 -51.77 -83.08
C ALA A 197 -1.42 -51.35 -83.24
N SER A 198 -1.95 -51.38 -84.47
CA SER A 198 -3.37 -51.08 -84.73
C SER A 198 -4.30 -52.14 -84.11
N ALA A 199 -3.93 -53.42 -84.17
CA ALA A 199 -4.71 -54.51 -83.60
C ALA A 199 -4.71 -54.48 -82.07
N VAL A 200 -3.55 -54.24 -81.44
CA VAL A 200 -3.43 -54.11 -79.98
C VAL A 200 -4.23 -52.91 -79.47
N SER A 201 -4.18 -51.77 -80.17
CA SER A 201 -4.95 -50.58 -79.79
C SER A 201 -6.46 -50.78 -79.98
N ALA A 202 -6.90 -51.49 -81.02
CA ALA A 202 -8.31 -51.83 -81.25
C ALA A 202 -8.90 -52.73 -80.14
N VAL A 203 -8.15 -53.74 -79.69
CA VAL A 203 -8.57 -54.62 -78.58
C VAL A 203 -8.70 -53.83 -77.26
N ARG A 204 -7.78 -52.89 -77.00
CA ARG A 204 -7.82 -52.02 -75.82
C ARG A 204 -9.04 -51.08 -75.79
N SER A 205 -9.50 -50.60 -76.94
CA SER A 205 -10.64 -49.67 -77.05
C SER A 205 -12.01 -50.34 -77.18
N GLY A 206 -12.05 -51.67 -77.36
CA GLY A 206 -13.25 -52.43 -77.73
C GLY A 206 -14.00 -53.12 -76.58
N ASN A 207 -13.70 -52.78 -75.33
CA ASN A 207 -14.35 -53.29 -74.13
C ASN A 207 -14.57 -52.14 -73.14
#